data_AF-A0A934KWA0-F1
#
_entry.id   AF-A0A934KWA0-F1
#
_cell.length_a   1.000
_cell.length_b   1.000
_cell.length_c   1.000
_cell.angle_alpha   90.00
_cell.angle_beta   90.00
_cell.angle_gamma   90.00
#
_symmetry.space_group_name_H-M   'P 1'
#
loop_
_entity.id
_entity.type
_entity.pdbx_description
1 polymer ?
#
loop_
_entity_poly.entity_id
_entity_poly.type
_entity_poly.pdbx_seq_one_letter_code
_entity_poly.pdbx_strand_id
1 'polypeptide(L)'
;MALFTPFRGRCGNGSTNCNGKTSRATSAWRNSAPPAAGLIQTTVDSQGQLTYTLDRAKLRTVRSREGRYLLRTNLSADNPEWVWRCYMQLVFVEEAIRTLKGDLGLRPIYHHKAERIEAHLFVAFLAYCLSITLRQWLKALARSLMPRVVLEKLAGLQLLDVRVPTTDGRELLLVRRTEAERDVALLLARLKLTLSPQPPPPTHQPLQSKLSAPM
;
A
#
# COMPACT_ATOMS: atom_id res chain seq x y z
N MET A 1 2.70 -13.40 -19.67
CA MET A 1 2.22 -14.36 -20.67
C MET A 1 0.99 -13.74 -21.34
N ALA A 2 1.23 -12.87 -22.32
CA ALA A 2 0.17 -12.12 -23.00
C ALA A 2 -0.33 -12.95 -24.19
N LEU A 3 -1.60 -13.32 -24.14
CA LEU A 3 -2.29 -14.09 -25.18
C LEU A 3 -2.39 -13.25 -26.46
N PHE A 4 -1.76 -13.75 -27.51
CA PHE A 4 -1.89 -13.28 -28.89
C PHE A 4 -3.28 -13.73 -29.40
N THR A 5 -4.26 -12.84 -29.48
CA THR A 5 -5.49 -13.11 -30.24
C THR A 5 -5.30 -12.62 -31.67
N PRO A 6 -5.32 -13.50 -32.68
CA PRO A 6 -5.23 -13.08 -34.07
C PRO A 6 -6.56 -12.48 -34.51
N PHE A 7 -6.55 -11.23 -34.97
CA PHE A 7 -7.69 -10.58 -35.60
C PHE A 7 -7.91 -11.20 -36.99
N ARG A 8 -8.88 -12.11 -37.11
CA ARG A 8 -9.25 -12.77 -38.36
C ARG A 8 -10.21 -11.88 -39.16
N GLY A 9 -9.67 -10.88 -39.84
CA GLY A 9 -10.41 -10.07 -40.81
C GLY A 9 -10.52 -10.78 -42.16
N ARG A 10 -11.71 -11.30 -42.47
CA ARG A 10 -12.01 -11.95 -43.76
C ARG A 10 -12.27 -10.87 -44.83
N CYS A 11 -11.33 -10.66 -45.76
CA CYS A 11 -11.59 -9.84 -46.95
C CYS A 11 -12.40 -10.66 -47.96
N GLY A 12 -13.64 -10.25 -48.21
CA GLY A 12 -14.42 -10.73 -49.35
C GLY A 12 -13.87 -10.16 -50.66
N ASN A 13 -13.88 -10.98 -51.70
CA ASN A 13 -13.39 -10.69 -53.04
C ASN A 13 -14.06 -9.46 -53.67
N GLY A 14 -13.26 -8.69 -54.42
CA GLY A 14 -13.72 -7.79 -55.46
C GLY A 14 -13.72 -6.30 -55.09
N SER A 15 -13.08 -5.50 -55.94
CA SER A 15 -13.09 -4.03 -56.01
C SER A 15 -12.13 -3.28 -55.06
N THR A 16 -11.00 -2.90 -55.65
CA THR A 16 -10.11 -1.80 -55.27
C THR A 16 -10.88 -0.49 -55.09
N ASN A 17 -11.10 -0.04 -53.84
CA ASN A 17 -11.00 1.36 -53.39
C ASN A 17 -11.49 1.47 -51.93
N CYS A 18 -10.55 1.52 -50.99
CA CYS A 18 -10.83 1.71 -49.56
C CYS A 18 -10.04 2.90 -49.00
N ASN A 19 -10.03 4.05 -49.68
CA ASN A 19 -9.35 5.27 -49.22
C ASN A 19 -10.06 6.02 -48.07
N GLY A 20 -11.21 5.54 -47.57
CA GLY A 20 -12.03 6.27 -46.58
C GLY A 20 -12.10 5.70 -45.17
N LYS A 21 -11.78 4.41 -44.94
CA LYS A 21 -12.01 3.74 -43.65
C LYS A 21 -10.75 3.50 -42.80
N THR A 22 -9.57 3.81 -43.32
CA THR A 22 -8.28 3.71 -42.63
C THR A 22 -8.02 4.85 -41.62
N SER A 23 -8.78 5.94 -41.65
CA SER A 23 -8.56 7.12 -40.80
C SER A 23 -9.06 6.97 -39.35
N ARG A 24 -10.12 6.19 -39.09
CA ARG A 24 -10.66 5.98 -37.72
C ARG A 24 -9.98 4.87 -36.93
N ALA A 25 -9.47 3.83 -37.60
CA ALA A 25 -8.72 2.77 -36.91
C ALA A 25 -7.31 3.23 -36.48
N THR A 26 -6.74 4.21 -37.17
CA THR A 26 -5.41 4.75 -36.90
C THR A 26 -5.34 5.72 -35.70
N SER A 27 -6.46 6.30 -35.26
CA SER A 27 -6.49 7.19 -34.08
C SER A 27 -6.56 6.41 -32.77
N ALA A 28 -7.35 5.33 -32.72
CA ALA A 28 -7.45 4.47 -31.54
C ALA A 28 -6.14 3.73 -31.25
N TRP A 29 -5.48 3.20 -32.29
CA TRP A 29 -4.15 2.57 -32.17
C TRP A 29 -3.07 3.55 -31.70
N ARG A 30 -3.15 4.83 -32.08
CA ARG A 30 -2.14 5.85 -31.72
C ARG A 30 -2.14 6.19 -30.22
N ASN A 31 -3.27 5.99 -29.54
CA ASN A 31 -3.40 6.21 -28.10
C ASN A 31 -3.04 4.98 -27.25
N SER A 32 -3.03 3.77 -27.86
CA SER A 32 -2.75 2.50 -27.17
C SER A 32 -1.38 1.92 -27.49
N ALA A 33 -0.67 2.49 -28.45
CA ALA A 33 0.64 2.02 -28.85
C ALA A 33 1.73 2.53 -27.87
N PRO A 34 2.76 1.73 -27.56
CA PRO A 34 3.88 2.16 -26.74
C PRO A 34 4.45 3.50 -27.25
N PRO A 35 5.04 4.35 -26.39
CA PRO A 35 5.64 5.63 -26.80
C PRO A 35 6.61 5.50 -27.98
N ALA A 36 7.24 4.32 -28.11
CA ALA A 36 8.18 3.98 -29.18
C ALA A 36 7.54 3.48 -30.49
N ALA A 37 6.25 3.12 -30.50
CA ALA A 37 5.58 2.54 -31.66
C ALA A 37 5.47 3.50 -32.86
N GLY A 38 5.63 4.81 -32.62
CA GLY A 38 5.70 5.81 -33.68
C GLY A 38 7.11 6.10 -34.19
N LEU A 39 8.16 5.48 -33.62
CA LEU A 39 9.58 5.79 -33.90
C LEU A 39 10.26 4.74 -34.81
N ILE A 40 9.67 3.56 -34.91
CA ILE A 40 10.20 2.44 -35.69
C ILE A 40 9.24 2.16 -36.85
N GLN A 41 9.74 2.27 -38.07
CA GLN A 41 9.03 1.81 -39.25
C GLN A 41 9.50 0.40 -39.57
N THR A 42 8.57 -0.55 -39.58
CA THR A 42 8.88 -1.95 -39.86
C THR A 42 8.18 -2.36 -41.14
N THR A 43 8.94 -2.89 -42.09
CA THR A 43 8.43 -3.53 -43.30
C THR A 43 8.72 -5.02 -43.22
N VAL A 44 7.73 -5.84 -43.60
CA VAL A 44 7.88 -7.30 -43.67
C VAL A 44 7.69 -7.67 -45.14
N ASP A 45 8.71 -8.32 -45.70
CA ASP A 45 8.66 -8.79 -47.09
C ASP A 45 7.84 -10.08 -47.21
N SER A 46 7.39 -10.41 -48.43
CA SER A 46 6.59 -11.60 -48.75
C SER A 46 7.28 -12.94 -48.41
N GLN A 47 8.60 -12.93 -48.21
CA GLN A 47 9.40 -14.07 -47.74
C GLN A 47 9.59 -14.13 -46.21
N GLY A 48 8.94 -13.23 -45.46
CA GLY A 48 9.01 -13.19 -44.00
C GLY A 48 10.21 -12.46 -43.42
N GLN A 49 11.00 -11.75 -44.23
CA GLN A 49 12.09 -10.92 -43.72
C GLN A 49 11.58 -9.60 -43.15
N LEU A 50 11.95 -9.32 -41.90
CA LEU A 50 11.61 -8.10 -41.19
C LEU A 50 12.74 -7.09 -41.32
N THR A 51 12.47 -5.97 -41.99
CA THR A 51 13.38 -4.83 -42.06
C THR A 51 12.80 -3.71 -41.20
N TYR A 52 13.63 -3.08 -40.36
CA TYR A 52 13.19 -1.95 -39.55
C TYR A 52 14.11 -0.75 -39.74
N THR A 53 13.52 0.43 -39.76
CA THR A 53 14.23 1.71 -39.80
C THR A 53 13.74 2.60 -38.67
N LEU A 54 14.68 3.27 -38.02
CA LEU A 54 14.38 4.18 -36.91
C LEU A 54 14.33 5.61 -37.44
N ASP A 55 13.21 6.30 -37.20
CA ASP A 55 13.06 7.71 -37.51
C ASP A 55 13.86 8.56 -36.51
N ARG A 56 15.10 8.88 -36.89
CA ARG A 56 16.04 9.64 -36.07
C ARG A 56 15.58 11.07 -35.82
N ALA A 57 14.83 11.68 -36.74
CA ALA A 57 14.33 13.04 -36.60
C ALA A 57 13.25 13.10 -35.52
N LYS A 58 12.28 12.19 -35.61
CA LYS A 58 11.22 12.07 -34.60
C LYS A 58 11.75 11.63 -33.25
N LEU A 59 12.73 10.71 -33.21
CA LEU A 59 13.41 10.33 -31.97
C LEU A 59 14.08 11.56 -31.32
N ARG A 60 14.73 12.43 -32.11
CA ARG A 60 15.36 13.65 -31.60
C ARG A 60 14.34 14.63 -31.02
N THR A 61 13.17 14.78 -31.64
CA THR A 61 12.08 15.63 -31.12
C THR A 61 11.43 15.06 -29.86
N VAL A 62 11.26 13.73 -29.77
CA VAL A 62 10.72 13.10 -28.57
C VAL A 62 11.73 13.24 -27.42
N ARG A 63 13.00 12.94 -27.67
CA ARG A 63 14.09 13.13 -26.68
C ARG A 63 14.23 14.56 -26.20
N SER A 64 14.02 15.57 -27.04
CA SER A 64 14.09 16.98 -26.60
C SER A 64 12.90 17.41 -25.74
N ARG A 65 11.79 16.66 -25.78
CA ARG A 65 10.57 16.88 -24.98
C ARG A 65 10.50 15.99 -23.74
N GLU A 66 11.24 14.89 -23.71
CA GLU A 66 11.37 14.03 -22.54
C GLU A 66 11.86 14.82 -21.32
N GLY A 67 11.28 14.54 -20.14
CA GLY A 67 11.61 15.22 -18.88
C GLY A 67 10.93 16.59 -18.68
N ARG A 68 10.13 17.09 -19.63
CA ARG A 68 9.36 18.33 -19.47
C ARG A 68 7.96 18.02 -18.97
N TYR A 69 7.57 18.62 -17.84
CA TYR A 69 6.23 18.52 -17.27
C TYR A 69 5.46 19.82 -17.51
N LEU A 70 4.26 19.71 -18.08
CA LEU A 70 3.33 20.84 -18.20
C LEU A 70 2.36 20.79 -17.04
N LEU A 71 2.52 21.67 -16.05
CA LEU A 71 1.59 21.82 -14.94
C LEU A 71 0.57 22.90 -15.30
N ARG A 72 -0.71 22.52 -15.34
CA ARG A 72 -1.82 23.47 -15.44
C ARG A 72 -2.36 23.71 -14.04
N THR A 73 -2.32 24.95 -13.58
CA THR A 73 -2.83 25.34 -12.26
C THR A 73 -3.70 26.59 -12.37
N ASN A 74 -4.66 26.72 -11.46
CA ASN A 74 -5.45 27.95 -11.23
C ASN A 74 -4.77 28.89 -10.21
N LEU A 75 -3.64 28.48 -9.64
CA LEU A 75 -2.84 29.28 -8.71
C LEU A 75 -2.04 30.33 -9.48
N SER A 76 -1.85 31.51 -8.88
CA SER A 76 -1.05 32.58 -9.47
C SER A 76 0.39 32.10 -9.69
N ALA A 77 0.95 32.39 -10.86
CA ALA A 77 2.24 31.87 -11.32
C ALA A 77 3.46 32.53 -10.65
N ASP A 78 3.24 33.32 -9.60
CA ASP A 78 4.25 34.18 -8.96
C ASP A 78 5.38 33.37 -8.31
N ASN A 79 5.15 32.08 -8.01
CA ASN A 79 6.17 31.17 -7.50
C ASN A 79 6.12 29.77 -8.15
N PRO A 80 6.90 29.52 -9.20
CA PRO A 80 6.92 28.21 -9.88
C PRO A 80 7.44 27.07 -8.99
N GLU A 81 8.33 27.35 -8.02
CA GLU A 81 8.79 26.32 -7.08
C GLU A 81 7.67 25.85 -6.17
N TRP A 82 6.81 26.77 -5.72
CA TRP A 82 5.69 26.43 -4.85
C TRP A 82 4.66 25.58 -5.59
N VAL A 83 4.33 25.94 -6.84
CA VAL A 83 3.46 25.13 -7.72
C VAL A 83 4.03 23.72 -7.90
N TRP A 84 5.35 23.61 -8.12
CA TRP A 84 6.01 22.31 -8.21
C TRP A 84 5.93 21.50 -6.90
N ARG A 85 6.15 22.13 -5.74
CA ARG A 85 6.04 21.47 -4.42
C ARG A 85 4.63 20.96 -4.18
N CYS A 86 3.60 21.75 -4.47
CA CYS A 86 2.21 21.33 -4.36
C CYS A 86 1.91 20.15 -5.28
N TYR A 87 2.42 20.15 -6.51
CA TYR A 87 2.30 19.00 -7.40
C TYR A 87 2.99 17.75 -6.85
N MET A 88 4.18 17.89 -6.28
CA MET A 88 4.89 16.78 -5.62
C MET A 88 4.13 16.23 -4.40
N GLN A 89 3.20 16.97 -3.79
CA GLN A 89 2.36 16.44 -2.71
C GLN A 89 1.47 15.28 -3.17
N LEU A 90 1.12 15.20 -4.46
CA LEU A 90 0.39 14.05 -5.01
C LEU A 90 1.17 12.75 -4.82
N VAL A 91 2.49 12.80 -4.99
CA VAL A 91 3.37 11.63 -4.78
C VAL A 91 3.35 11.19 -3.32
N PHE A 92 3.36 12.14 -2.38
CA PHE A 92 3.25 11.82 -0.95
C PHE A 92 1.89 11.21 -0.61
N VAL A 93 0.81 11.69 -1.22
CA VAL A 93 -0.52 11.09 -1.04
C VAL A 93 -0.58 9.69 -1.63
N GLU A 94 0.00 9.46 -2.81
CA GLU A 94 0.08 8.13 -3.41
C GLU A 94 0.89 7.16 -2.54
N GLU A 95 2.02 7.61 -1.99
CA GLU A 95 2.81 6.84 -1.04
C GLU A 95 2.02 6.52 0.24
N ALA A 96 1.26 7.49 0.77
CA ALA A 96 0.39 7.30 1.93
C ALA A 96 -0.69 6.23 1.66
N ILE A 97 -1.35 6.32 0.50
CA ILE A 97 -2.36 5.35 0.06
C ILE A 97 -1.74 3.96 -0.13
N ARG A 98 -0.54 3.89 -0.71
CA ARG A 98 0.19 2.63 -0.89
C ARG A 98 0.55 2.00 0.46
N THR A 99 1.00 2.82 1.42
CA THR A 99 1.32 2.38 2.78
C THR A 99 0.06 1.85 3.49
N LEU A 100 -1.06 2.56 3.35
CA LEU A 100 -2.35 2.16 3.93
C LEU A 100 -2.83 0.79 3.41
N LYS A 101 -2.75 0.59 2.09
CA LYS A 101 -3.17 -0.67 1.46
C LYS A 101 -2.20 -1.83 1.75
N GLY A 102 -0.91 -1.54 1.84
CA GLY A 102 0.15 -2.54 1.99
C GLY A 102 0.47 -2.90 3.44
N ASP A 103 0.93 -1.93 4.22
CA ASP A 103 1.50 -2.16 5.55
C ASP A 103 0.43 -2.29 6.63
N LEU A 104 -0.64 -1.51 6.52
CA LEU A 104 -1.78 -1.60 7.45
C LEU A 104 -2.80 -2.66 7.03
N GLY A 105 -2.66 -3.24 5.84
CA GLY A 105 -3.56 -4.29 5.36
C GLY A 105 -5.01 -3.85 5.23
N LEU A 106 -5.28 -2.55 5.06
CA LEU A 106 -6.60 -2.02 4.75
C LEU A 106 -6.96 -2.43 3.32
N ARG A 107 -7.38 -3.69 3.16
CA ARG A 107 -7.91 -4.20 1.90
C ARG A 107 -9.07 -3.31 1.44
N PRO A 108 -9.31 -3.18 0.14
CA PRO A 108 -10.48 -2.46 -0.35
C PRO A 108 -11.75 -3.14 0.18
N ILE A 109 -12.40 -2.49 1.14
CA ILE A 109 -13.76 -2.83 1.57
C ILE A 109 -14.69 -1.97 0.71
N TYR A 110 -15.49 -2.62 -0.12
CA TYR A 110 -16.46 -1.92 -0.97
C TYR A 110 -17.62 -1.44 -0.10
N HIS A 111 -17.55 -0.19 0.34
CA HIS A 111 -18.62 0.48 1.06
C HIS A 111 -19.56 1.16 0.05
N HIS A 112 -20.85 0.84 0.12
CA HIS A 112 -21.88 1.44 -0.74
C HIS A 112 -22.66 2.58 -0.08
N LYS A 113 -22.60 2.69 1.25
CA LYS A 113 -23.25 3.76 2.04
C LYS A 113 -22.24 4.85 2.37
N ALA A 114 -22.62 6.11 2.17
CA ALA A 114 -21.77 7.28 2.42
C ALA A 114 -21.19 7.30 3.85
N GLU A 115 -22.02 7.07 4.85
CA GLU A 115 -21.61 7.03 6.27
C GLU A 115 -20.50 6.00 6.56
N ARG A 116 -20.56 4.82 5.92
CA ARG A 116 -19.54 3.77 6.09
C ARG A 116 -18.23 4.12 5.40
N ILE A 117 -18.30 4.82 4.27
CA ILE A 117 -17.12 5.34 3.57
C ILE A 117 -16.42 6.36 4.47
N GLU A 118 -17.16 7.29 5.06
CA GLU A 118 -16.62 8.33 5.93
C GLU A 118 -15.97 7.74 7.19
N ALA A 119 -16.66 6.83 7.88
CA ALA A 119 -16.10 6.16 9.06
C ALA A 119 -14.84 5.36 8.75
N HIS A 120 -14.82 4.62 7.62
CA HIS A 120 -13.64 3.87 7.21
C HIS A 120 -12.47 4.80 6.86
N LEU A 121 -12.73 5.89 6.13
CA LEU A 121 -11.73 6.89 5.80
C LEU A 121 -11.12 7.53 7.06
N PHE A 122 -11.96 7.82 8.06
CA PHE A 122 -11.50 8.36 9.34
C PHE A 122 -10.57 7.40 10.08
N VAL A 123 -10.96 6.13 10.22
CA VAL A 123 -10.11 5.12 10.87
C VAL A 123 -8.83 4.87 10.08
N ALA A 124 -8.91 4.81 8.76
CA ALA A 124 -7.74 4.68 7.89
C ALA A 124 -6.76 5.85 8.07
N PHE A 125 -7.28 7.08 8.15
CA PHE A 125 -6.47 8.27 8.40
C PHE A 125 -5.81 8.23 9.79
N LEU A 126 -6.53 7.85 10.84
CA LEU A 126 -5.95 7.69 12.18
C LEU A 126 -4.83 6.65 12.20
N ALA A 127 -5.05 5.51 11.55
CA ALA A 127 -4.06 4.45 11.45
C ALA A 127 -2.81 4.92 10.67
N TYR A 128 -3.00 5.69 9.60
CA TYR A 128 -1.90 6.35 8.89
C TYR A 128 -1.11 7.28 9.80
N CYS A 129 -1.78 8.18 10.50
CA CYS A 129 -1.16 9.12 11.45
C CYS A 129 -0.32 8.38 12.50
N LEU A 130 -0.85 7.30 13.07
CA LEU A 130 -0.12 6.48 14.04
C LEU A 130 1.15 5.86 13.42
N SER A 131 1.03 5.34 12.19
CA SER A 131 2.17 4.73 11.48
C SER A 131 3.28 5.74 11.15
N ILE A 132 2.91 6.98 10.81
CA ILE A 132 3.85 8.07 10.53
C ILE A 132 4.49 8.58 11.82
N THR A 133 3.74 8.72 12.90
CA THR A 133 4.28 9.08 14.22
C THR A 133 5.29 8.03 14.67
N LEU A 134 4.96 6.74 14.55
CA LEU A 134 5.89 5.65 14.84
C LEU A 134 7.14 5.72 13.95
N ARG A 135 6.98 6.01 12.65
CA ARG A 135 8.10 6.20 11.72
C ARG A 135 9.00 7.35 12.12
N GLN A 136 8.45 8.50 12.50
CA GLN A 136 9.21 9.66 12.94
C GLN A 136 9.93 9.38 14.25
N TRP A 137 9.27 8.71 15.19
CA TRP A 137 9.86 8.30 16.46
C TRP A 137 11.03 7.32 16.24
N LEU A 138 10.86 6.35 15.34
CA LEU A 138 11.91 5.42 14.95
C LEU A 138 13.07 6.11 14.23
N LYS A 139 12.81 7.10 13.35
CA LYS A 139 13.88 7.86 12.67
C LYS A 139 14.83 8.54 13.66
N ALA A 140 14.33 9.00 14.81
CA ALA A 140 15.14 9.63 15.85
C ALA A 140 16.01 8.62 16.62
N LEU A 141 15.53 7.38 16.82
CA LEU A 141 16.17 6.39 17.69
C LEU A 141 16.98 5.31 16.93
N ALA A 142 16.50 4.90 15.76
CA ALA A 142 17.03 3.82 14.92
C ALA A 142 16.65 4.02 13.44
N ARG A 143 17.57 4.61 12.67
CA ARG A 143 17.32 5.03 11.27
C ARG A 143 16.98 3.89 10.30
N SER A 144 17.37 2.66 10.60
CA SER A 144 17.18 1.50 9.73
C SER A 144 15.88 0.72 9.98
N LEU A 145 15.14 1.02 11.06
CA LEU A 145 13.95 0.24 11.41
C LEU A 145 12.69 0.78 10.72
N MET A 146 11.94 -0.14 10.13
CA MET A 146 10.65 0.15 9.50
C MET A 146 9.51 -0.06 10.50
N PRO A 147 8.50 0.83 10.56
CA PRO A 147 7.37 0.71 11.49
C PRO A 147 6.67 -0.66 11.45
N ARG A 148 6.53 -1.23 10.24
CA ARG A 148 5.94 -2.54 10.03
C ARG A 148 6.66 -3.65 10.79
N VAL A 149 7.97 -3.76 10.60
CA VAL A 149 8.80 -4.80 11.24
C VAL A 149 8.75 -4.66 12.76
N VAL A 150 8.74 -3.42 13.26
CA VAL A 150 8.60 -3.14 14.69
C VAL A 150 7.26 -3.63 15.22
N LEU A 151 6.15 -3.34 14.53
CA LEU A 151 4.83 -3.83 14.93
C LEU A 151 4.72 -5.36 14.85
N GLU A 152 5.29 -5.99 13.82
CA GLU A 152 5.34 -7.45 13.67
C GLU A 152 6.11 -8.11 14.82
N LYS A 153 7.25 -7.54 15.23
CA LYS A 153 8.03 -8.02 16.38
C LYS A 153 7.32 -7.79 17.70
N LEU A 154 6.67 -6.64 17.88
CA LEU A 154 5.89 -6.33 19.08
C LEU A 154 4.62 -7.18 19.19
N ALA A 155 4.05 -7.64 18.07
CA ALA A 155 2.87 -8.51 18.06
C ALA A 155 3.12 -9.89 18.71
N GLY A 156 4.39 -10.31 18.86
CA GLY A 156 4.75 -11.50 19.64
C GLY A 156 4.57 -11.33 21.16
N LEU A 157 4.49 -10.09 21.65
CA LEU A 157 4.12 -9.81 23.03
C LEU A 157 2.61 -9.92 23.17
N GLN A 158 2.17 -10.97 23.85
CA GLN A 158 0.75 -11.24 24.07
C GLN A 158 0.43 -11.16 25.55
N LEU A 159 -0.77 -10.67 25.84
CA LEU A 159 -1.39 -10.75 27.16
C LEU A 159 -2.36 -11.94 27.13
N LEU A 160 -2.18 -12.87 28.06
CA LEU A 160 -2.92 -14.10 28.18
C LEU A 160 -3.70 -14.12 29.49
N ASP A 161 -4.95 -14.55 29.39
CA ASP A 161 -5.81 -14.86 30.53
C ASP A 161 -5.76 -16.36 30.79
N VAL A 162 -4.99 -16.77 31.79
CA VAL A 162 -4.85 -18.17 32.18
C VAL A 162 -5.87 -18.49 33.25
N ARG A 163 -6.80 -19.41 32.93
CA ARG A 163 -7.79 -19.93 33.90
C ARG A 163 -7.29 -21.26 34.45
N VAL A 164 -7.04 -21.31 35.76
CA VAL A 164 -6.56 -22.50 36.45
C VAL A 164 -7.65 -23.02 37.40
N PRO A 165 -8.16 -24.26 37.21
CA PRO A 165 -9.06 -24.86 38.17
C PRO A 165 -8.29 -25.25 39.44
N THR A 166 -8.81 -24.85 40.59
CA THR A 166 -8.24 -25.20 41.92
C THR A 166 -8.88 -26.49 42.42
N THR A 167 -8.16 -27.27 43.23
CA THR A 167 -8.67 -28.48 43.93
C THR A 167 -9.95 -28.22 44.72
N ASP A 168 -10.17 -26.98 45.17
CA ASP A 168 -11.37 -26.54 45.90
C ASP A 168 -12.58 -26.19 45.00
N GLY A 169 -12.54 -26.49 43.70
CA GLY A 169 -13.61 -26.19 42.74
C GLY A 169 -13.74 -24.72 42.33
N ARG A 170 -12.76 -23.87 42.67
CA ARG A 170 -12.69 -22.45 42.28
C ARG A 170 -11.84 -22.26 41.02
N GLU A 171 -12.20 -21.29 40.18
CA GLU A 171 -11.38 -20.88 39.03
C GLU A 171 -10.50 -19.66 39.36
N LEU A 172 -9.20 -19.76 39.10
CA LEU A 172 -8.27 -18.64 39.20
C LEU A 172 -8.09 -17.99 37.83
N LEU A 173 -8.27 -16.67 37.75
CA LEU A 173 -7.92 -15.88 36.57
C LEU A 173 -6.56 -15.23 36.78
N LEU A 174 -5.58 -15.62 35.95
CA LEU A 174 -4.22 -15.10 35.97
C LEU A 174 -3.95 -14.37 34.66
N VAL A 175 -3.91 -13.04 34.72
CA VAL A 175 -3.48 -12.22 33.59
C VAL A 175 -1.95 -12.22 33.53
N ARG A 176 -1.38 -12.82 32.48
CA ARG A 176 0.06 -12.99 32.28
C ARG A 176 0.48 -12.43 30.94
N ARG A 177 1.68 -11.86 30.84
CA ARG A 177 2.27 -11.51 29.54
C ARG A 177 3.31 -12.53 29.14
N THR A 178 3.52 -12.71 27.84
CA THR A 178 4.68 -13.47 27.36
C THR A 178 5.98 -12.76 27.72
N GLU A 179 7.04 -13.53 27.93
CA GLU A 179 8.38 -12.98 28.04
C GLU A 179 8.84 -12.45 26.69
N ALA A 180 9.51 -11.31 26.70
CA ALA A 180 10.01 -10.71 25.47
C ALA A 180 11.19 -11.53 24.94
N GLU A 181 11.11 -11.96 23.68
CA GLU A 181 12.26 -12.51 22.98
C GLU A 181 13.41 -11.48 22.95
N ARG A 182 14.66 -11.95 22.87
CA ARG A 182 15.87 -11.11 22.93
C ARG A 182 15.80 -9.90 21.97
N ASP A 183 15.34 -10.12 20.74
CA ASP A 183 15.16 -9.05 19.74
C ASP A 183 14.18 -7.98 20.21
N VAL A 184 13.04 -8.41 20.78
CA VAL A 184 11.97 -7.52 21.25
C VAL A 184 12.42 -6.77 22.50
N ALA A 185 13.16 -7.42 23.40
CA ALA A 185 13.74 -6.77 24.58
C ALA A 185 14.74 -5.66 24.18
N LEU A 186 15.61 -5.92 23.19
CA LEU A 186 16.52 -4.91 22.64
C LEU A 186 15.76 -3.74 21.99
N LEU A 187 14.70 -4.05 21.25
CA LEU A 187 13.85 -3.06 20.61
C LEU A 187 13.16 -2.18 21.66
N LEU A 188 12.58 -2.76 22.72
CA LEU A 188 11.95 -2.05 23.83
C LEU A 188 12.95 -1.14 24.56
N ALA A 189 14.16 -1.64 24.84
CA ALA A 189 15.23 -0.85 25.43
C ALA A 189 15.61 0.34 24.56
N ARG A 190 15.68 0.15 23.23
CA ARG A 190 15.98 1.23 22.27
C ARG A 190 14.84 2.25 22.17
N LEU A 191 13.60 1.79 22.26
CA LEU A 191 12.41 2.64 22.31
C LEU A 191 12.20 3.32 23.67
N LYS A 192 13.01 3.00 24.68
CA LYS A 192 12.84 3.46 26.07
C LYS A 192 11.45 3.10 26.63
N LEU A 193 10.92 1.95 26.22
CA LEU A 193 9.64 1.42 26.68
C LEU A 193 9.88 0.35 27.74
N THR A 194 9.33 0.57 28.94
CA THR A 194 9.34 -0.41 30.02
C THR A 194 7.99 -1.10 30.09
N LEU A 195 7.99 -2.45 30.05
CA LEU A 195 6.77 -3.22 30.28
C LEU A 195 6.40 -3.17 31.76
N SER A 196 5.11 -3.00 32.06
CA SER A 196 4.61 -3.05 33.43
C SER A 196 4.96 -4.38 34.11
N PRO A 197 5.27 -4.36 35.42
CA PRO A 197 5.49 -5.57 36.19
C PRO A 197 4.22 -6.45 36.15
N GLN A 198 4.42 -7.77 36.06
CA GLN A 198 3.28 -8.69 36.10
C GLN A 198 2.66 -8.67 37.51
N PRO A 199 1.31 -8.64 37.62
CA PRO A 199 0.67 -8.72 38.92
C PRO A 199 1.01 -10.06 39.58
N PRO A 200 1.25 -10.12 40.90
CA PRO A 200 1.45 -11.39 41.58
C PRO A 200 0.21 -12.29 41.37
N PRO A 201 0.38 -13.63 41.40
CA PRO A 201 -0.76 -14.53 41.39
C PRO A 201 -1.71 -14.16 42.55
N PRO A 202 -3.04 -14.25 42.36
CA PRO A 202 -3.98 -14.00 43.44
C PRO A 202 -3.63 -14.91 44.63
N THR A 203 -3.24 -14.33 45.76
CA THR A 203 -3.01 -15.08 46.98
C THR A 203 -4.38 -15.56 47.47
N HIS A 204 -4.58 -16.87 47.57
CA HIS A 204 -5.80 -17.41 48.18
C HIS A 204 -5.88 -16.90 49.62
N GLN A 205 -6.73 -15.90 49.88
CA GLN A 205 -7.31 -15.79 51.22
C GLN A 205 -8.38 -16.88 51.31
N PRO A 206 -8.24 -17.84 52.23
CA PRO A 206 -9.33 -18.77 52.48
C PRO A 206 -10.56 -17.94 52.82
N LEU A 207 -11.68 -18.28 52.18
CA LEU A 207 -12.95 -17.65 52.47
C LEU A 207 -13.18 -17.88 53.96
N GLN A 208 -13.17 -16.83 54.79
CA GLN A 208 -13.66 -16.96 56.15
C GLN A 208 -15.10 -17.45 55.99
N SER A 209 -15.31 -18.72 56.31
CA SER A 209 -16.63 -19.29 56.45
C SER A 209 -17.38 -18.35 57.38
N LYS A 210 -18.34 -17.59 56.83
CA LYS A 210 -19.31 -16.90 57.67
C LYS A 210 -19.98 -18.01 58.48
N LEU A 211 -19.50 -18.15 59.71
CA LEU A 211 -20.03 -19.06 60.70
C LEU A 211 -21.52 -18.75 60.82
N SER A 212 -22.31 -19.81 60.74
CA SER A 212 -23.67 -19.95 61.22
C SER A 212 -24.19 -18.81 62.11
N ALA A 213 -25.31 -18.20 61.72
CA ALA A 213 -26.30 -17.77 62.70
C ALA A 213 -27.43 -18.82 62.69
N PRO A 214 -27.71 -19.51 63.81
CA PRO A 214 -28.83 -20.42 63.92
C PRO A 214 -30.14 -19.65 64.17
N MET A 215 -31.21 -20.18 63.55
CA MET A 215 -32.66 -19.91 63.68
C MET A 215 -33.17 -18.53 63.27
#